data_AF-A0A8B9R3S9-F1
#
_entry.id   AF-A0A8B9R3S9-F1
#
_cell.length_a   1.000
_cell.length_b   1.000
_cell.length_c   1.000
_cell.angle_alpha   90.00
_cell.angle_beta   90.00
_cell.angle_gamma   90.00
#
_symmetry.space_group_name_H-M   'P 1'
#
loop_
_entity.id
_entity.type
_entity.pdbx_description
1 polymer ?
#
loop_
_entity_poly.entity_id
_entity_poly.type
_entity_poly.pdbx_seq_one_letter_code
_entity_poly.pdbx_strand_id
1 'polypeptide(L)'
;DLEISIGNAYVEIRGRTTSLGLCSPNLSFLFNLFHVIPFHFTGQLICSLADEMLIKCEGGIDAALEYAKMWCKYVKELLNWIEKRLSYETEFAKGIVKIAESGRNAILQQSNMPLRALYAMVLEHDIKVGNSATETVGLLQQKEFYQPLSAKKNEIEKWRKEFKDQWTKEQKRMNESLSSLRKSRLQYAQRCEELEKAKYLSAKAEDEYQSAAVVNPSSASKQLEKRRRSCEEAQAKVQETEALYKMCINDANFRRQELEKVRARIVSHIRKLIYQGDEVLTWVRVPETDVFWHPRISSRCNIARYSSSLQNLLKKMSLQHTGGSKEASTPEDTSRRQFSPNGEQSRLNLIKT
;
A
#
# COMPACT_ATOMS: atom_id res chain seq x y z
N ASP A 1 26.34 -19.18 -41.33
CA ASP A 1 25.65 -18.05 -40.65
C ASP A 1 24.61 -18.42 -39.58
N LEU A 2 24.78 -19.53 -38.82
CA LEU A 2 23.92 -19.83 -37.66
C LEU A 2 24.67 -19.85 -36.31
N GLU A 3 25.98 -19.57 -36.32
CA GLU A 3 26.84 -19.78 -35.15
C GLU A 3 27.09 -18.52 -34.29
N ILE A 4 26.74 -17.32 -34.75
CA ILE A 4 27.18 -16.08 -34.07
C ILE A 4 26.14 -15.50 -33.09
N SER A 5 24.88 -15.95 -33.07
CA SER A 5 23.88 -15.38 -32.14
C SER A 5 23.52 -16.25 -30.93
N ILE A 6 24.06 -17.48 -30.83
CA ILE A 6 23.72 -18.43 -29.76
C ILE A 6 24.72 -18.35 -28.58
N GLY A 7 25.96 -17.90 -28.85
CA GLY A 7 27.05 -17.87 -27.87
C GLY A 7 26.91 -16.85 -26.73
N ASN A 8 26.22 -15.72 -26.96
CA ASN A 8 26.17 -14.64 -25.97
C ASN A 8 24.98 -14.73 -25.00
N ALA A 9 23.87 -15.40 -25.36
CA ALA A 9 22.67 -15.41 -24.51
C ALA A 9 22.62 -16.59 -23.52
N TYR A 10 23.38 -17.67 -23.74
CA TYR A 10 23.33 -18.87 -22.88
C TYR A 10 24.30 -18.81 -21.69
N VAL A 11 25.36 -18.01 -21.79
CA VAL A 11 26.35 -17.81 -20.71
C VAL A 11 25.87 -16.76 -19.68
N GLU A 12 24.95 -15.88 -20.07
CA GLU A 12 24.53 -14.76 -19.20
C GLU A 12 23.49 -15.17 -18.14
N ILE A 13 22.78 -16.29 -18.30
CA ILE A 13 21.76 -16.75 -17.33
C ILE A 13 22.33 -17.72 -16.27
N ARG A 14 23.61 -18.13 -16.37
CA ARG A 14 24.21 -19.07 -15.38
C ARG A 14 25.68 -18.84 -14.99
N GLY A 15 26.29 -17.69 -15.34
CA GLY A 15 27.75 -17.56 -15.24
C GLY A 15 28.37 -16.21 -14.86
N ARG A 16 27.63 -15.24 -14.30
CA ARG A 16 28.24 -14.04 -13.69
C ARG A 16 27.65 -13.66 -12.34
N THR A 17 27.91 -14.49 -11.34
CA THR A 17 28.40 -13.97 -10.06
C THR A 17 29.79 -13.38 -10.29
N THR A 18 29.89 -12.11 -10.72
CA THR A 18 30.94 -11.14 -10.37
C THR A 18 30.82 -9.84 -11.18
N SER A 19 30.59 -8.76 -10.44
CA SER A 19 31.04 -7.38 -10.71
C SER A 19 30.79 -6.77 -12.10
N LEU A 20 29.55 -6.41 -12.39
CA LEU A 20 29.26 -5.09 -12.97
C LEU A 20 28.14 -4.49 -12.12
N GLY A 21 28.47 -3.43 -11.38
CA GLY A 21 27.63 -2.83 -10.34
C GLY A 21 26.38 -2.13 -10.88
N LEU A 22 25.41 -2.89 -11.38
CA LEU A 22 24.02 -2.46 -11.40
C LEU A 22 23.44 -2.86 -10.05
N CYS A 23 23.46 -1.91 -9.12
CA CYS A 23 22.89 -2.03 -7.79
C CYS A 23 21.54 -2.76 -7.85
N SER A 24 21.38 -3.81 -7.03
CA SER A 24 20.04 -4.20 -6.57
C SER A 24 19.29 -2.92 -6.22
N PRO A 25 18.09 -2.67 -6.78
CA PRO A 25 17.39 -1.43 -6.54
C PRO A 25 17.18 -1.27 -5.03
N ASN A 26 17.95 -0.39 -4.41
CA ASN A 26 17.86 -0.12 -2.98
C ASN A 26 16.48 0.50 -2.70
N LEU A 27 15.96 0.33 -1.49
CA LEU A 27 14.69 0.92 -1.05
C LEU A 27 14.63 2.42 -1.34
N SER A 28 15.75 3.14 -1.20
CA SER A 28 15.86 4.55 -1.54
C SER A 28 15.69 4.83 -3.05
N PHE A 29 16.17 3.93 -3.92
CA PHE A 29 15.94 4.02 -5.36
C PHE A 29 14.47 3.81 -5.68
N LEU A 30 13.84 2.76 -5.14
CA LEU A 30 12.41 2.49 -5.33
C LEU A 30 11.53 3.61 -4.77
N PHE A 31 11.88 4.15 -3.60
CA PHE A 31 11.18 5.29 -2.99
C PHE A 31 11.24 6.53 -3.89
N ASN A 32 12.43 6.89 -4.40
CA ASN A 32 12.54 8.00 -5.36
C ASN A 32 11.75 7.70 -6.65
N LEU A 33 11.78 6.46 -7.11
CA LEU A 33 11.10 5.99 -8.32
C LEU A 33 9.57 6.09 -8.24
N PHE A 34 9.00 5.72 -7.10
CA PHE A 34 7.56 5.69 -6.89
C PHE A 34 7.00 6.99 -6.28
N HIS A 35 7.79 7.77 -5.53
CA HIS A 35 7.28 8.89 -4.73
C HIS A 35 7.87 10.28 -5.07
N VAL A 36 9.08 10.39 -5.64
CA VAL A 36 9.73 11.70 -5.89
C VAL A 36 9.54 12.17 -7.34
N ILE A 37 9.48 11.25 -8.30
CA ILE A 37 9.30 11.55 -9.72
C ILE A 37 7.95 12.22 -10.10
N PRO A 38 6.82 12.06 -9.37
CA PRO A 38 5.56 12.72 -9.75
C PRO A 38 5.48 14.20 -9.35
N PHE A 39 6.33 14.70 -8.46
CA PHE A 39 6.16 16.03 -7.85
C PHE A 39 6.70 17.19 -8.71
N HIS A 40 7.45 16.90 -9.78
CA HIS A 40 7.91 17.90 -10.75
C HIS A 40 7.41 17.59 -12.16
N PHE A 41 6.79 18.62 -12.73
CA PHE A 41 6.04 18.73 -13.97
C PHE A 41 6.78 18.22 -15.23
N THR A 42 6.96 16.89 -15.38
CA THR A 42 7.23 16.15 -16.64
C THR A 42 7.06 14.63 -16.41
N GLY A 43 5.86 14.18 -16.03
CA GLY A 43 5.64 12.83 -15.49
C GLY A 43 5.71 11.66 -16.47
N GLN A 44 5.53 11.87 -17.78
CA GLN A 44 5.39 10.75 -18.73
C GLN A 44 6.73 10.15 -19.18
N LEU A 45 7.75 10.98 -19.42
CA LEU A 45 9.07 10.56 -19.90
C LEU A 45 9.92 9.89 -18.79
N ILE A 46 9.70 10.30 -17.53
CA ILE A 46 10.48 9.81 -16.39
C ILE A 46 9.84 8.54 -15.80
N CYS A 47 8.50 8.42 -15.83
CA CYS A 47 7.82 7.15 -15.52
C CYS A 47 8.20 6.03 -16.50
N SER A 48 8.38 6.33 -17.79
CA SER A 48 8.86 5.35 -18.76
C SER A 48 10.31 4.94 -18.49
N LEU A 49 11.17 5.87 -18.10
CA LEU A 49 12.58 5.58 -17.75
C LEU A 49 12.67 4.70 -16.50
N ALA A 50 11.84 4.98 -15.50
CA ALA A 50 11.75 4.22 -14.26
C ALA A 50 11.28 2.77 -14.49
N ASP A 51 10.24 2.61 -15.29
CA ASP A 51 9.75 1.31 -15.72
C ASP A 51 10.85 0.58 -16.51
N GLU A 52 11.54 1.29 -17.41
CA GLU A 52 12.63 0.73 -18.21
C GLU A 52 13.82 0.27 -17.36
N MET A 53 14.16 0.97 -16.27
CA MET A 53 15.18 0.53 -15.32
C MET A 53 14.74 -0.71 -14.52
N LEU A 54 13.50 -0.76 -14.02
CA LEU A 54 12.96 -1.93 -13.32
C LEU A 54 12.80 -3.17 -14.24
N ILE A 55 12.49 -2.94 -15.51
CA ILE A 55 12.45 -3.97 -16.56
C ILE A 55 13.86 -4.47 -16.88
N LYS A 56 14.90 -3.62 -16.81
CA LYS A 56 16.28 -4.02 -17.11
C LYS A 56 17.02 -4.66 -15.92
N CYS A 57 16.68 -4.33 -14.68
CA CYS A 57 17.38 -4.84 -13.48
C CYS A 57 16.93 -6.23 -13.05
N GLU A 58 17.83 -7.21 -12.88
CA GLU A 58 17.51 -8.52 -12.32
C GLU A 58 16.81 -8.38 -10.94
N GLY A 59 15.66 -9.04 -10.75
CA GLY A 59 14.85 -8.91 -9.52
C GLY A 59 13.99 -7.64 -9.42
N GLY A 60 13.88 -6.82 -10.47
CA GLY A 60 13.08 -5.59 -10.44
C GLY A 60 11.59 -5.78 -10.13
N ILE A 61 10.98 -6.88 -10.57
CA ILE A 61 9.58 -7.21 -10.23
C ILE A 61 9.44 -7.51 -8.75
N ASP A 62 10.33 -8.33 -8.18
CA ASP A 62 10.30 -8.68 -6.76
C ASP A 62 10.49 -7.43 -5.89
N ALA A 63 11.37 -6.51 -6.33
CA ALA A 63 11.54 -5.21 -5.71
C ALA A 63 10.26 -4.35 -5.74
N ALA A 64 9.58 -4.27 -6.89
CA ALA A 64 8.31 -3.54 -7.01
C ALA A 64 7.18 -4.17 -6.16
N LEU A 65 7.10 -5.50 -6.14
CA LEU A 65 6.14 -6.24 -5.29
C LEU A 65 6.43 -6.02 -3.80
N GLU A 66 7.70 -6.06 -3.40
CA GLU A 66 8.09 -5.81 -2.01
C GLU A 66 7.79 -4.36 -1.60
N TYR A 67 8.00 -3.39 -2.50
CA TYR A 67 7.60 -2.01 -2.27
C TYR A 67 6.10 -1.89 -1.99
N ALA A 68 5.26 -2.49 -2.83
CA ALA A 68 3.82 -2.48 -2.62
C ALA A 68 3.40 -3.13 -1.29
N LYS A 69 4.10 -4.20 -0.88
CA LYS A 69 3.89 -4.82 0.43
C LYS A 69 4.27 -3.89 1.58
N MET A 70 5.38 -3.16 1.47
CA MET A 70 5.79 -2.16 2.47
C MET A 70 4.79 -1.02 2.57
N TRP A 71 4.30 -0.52 1.44
CA TRP A 71 3.25 0.51 1.40
C TRP A 71 1.98 0.05 2.14
N CYS A 72 1.50 -1.16 1.85
CA CYS A 72 0.34 -1.75 2.55
C CYS A 72 0.57 -1.87 4.08
N LYS A 73 1.80 -2.21 4.50
CA LYS A 73 2.16 -2.30 5.92
C LYS A 73 2.17 -0.92 6.57
N TYR A 74 2.77 0.07 5.92
CA TYR A 74 2.79 1.45 6.39
C TYR A 74 1.37 2.00 6.61
N VAL A 75 0.51 1.86 5.60
CA VAL A 75 -0.89 2.33 5.68
C VAL A 75 -1.68 1.58 6.74
N LYS A 76 -1.43 0.29 6.95
CA LYS A 76 -2.05 -0.47 8.06
C LYS A 76 -1.72 0.14 9.42
N GLU A 77 -0.46 0.46 9.67
CA GLU A 77 -0.08 1.08 10.95
C GLU A 77 -0.67 2.48 11.12
N LEU A 78 -0.77 3.25 10.04
CA LEU A 78 -1.45 4.55 10.01
C LEU A 78 -2.92 4.40 10.39
N LEU A 79 -3.65 3.51 9.72
CA LEU A 79 -5.07 3.22 10.00
C LEU A 79 -5.28 2.78 11.46
N ASN A 80 -4.42 1.92 11.99
CA ASN A 80 -4.49 1.48 13.38
C ASN A 80 -4.32 2.65 14.37
N TRP A 81 -3.37 3.56 14.09
CA TRP A 81 -3.16 4.74 14.93
C TRP A 81 -4.37 5.68 14.91
N ILE A 82 -4.94 5.92 13.73
CA ILE A 82 -6.14 6.77 13.57
C ILE A 82 -7.34 6.17 14.27
N GLU A 83 -7.57 4.87 14.11
CA GLU A 83 -8.68 4.18 14.77
C GLU A 83 -8.59 4.31 16.30
N LYS A 84 -7.40 4.12 16.88
CA LYS A 84 -7.18 4.35 18.32
C LYS A 84 -7.41 5.80 18.72
N ARG A 85 -6.94 6.76 17.93
CA ARG A 85 -7.13 8.19 18.18
C ARG A 85 -8.61 8.57 18.16
N LEU A 86 -9.37 8.12 17.14
CA LEU A 86 -10.80 8.34 17.02
C LEU A 86 -11.59 7.69 18.16
N SER A 87 -11.17 6.50 18.61
CA SER A 87 -11.73 5.84 19.79
C SER A 87 -11.55 6.70 21.05
N TYR A 88 -10.36 7.25 21.30
CA TYR A 88 -10.13 8.11 22.47
C TYR A 88 -10.92 9.43 22.42
N GLU A 89 -11.01 10.07 21.25
CA GLU A 89 -11.85 11.26 21.05
C GLU A 89 -13.33 10.98 21.33
N THR A 90 -13.83 9.82 20.87
CA THR A 90 -15.21 9.38 21.10
C THR A 90 -15.48 9.16 22.59
N GLU A 91 -14.60 8.43 23.28
CA GLU A 91 -14.79 8.14 24.71
C GLU A 91 -14.67 9.41 25.56
N PHE A 92 -13.78 10.33 25.21
CA PHE A 92 -13.70 11.64 25.85
C PHE A 92 -15.00 12.44 25.67
N ALA A 93 -15.50 12.55 24.43
CA ALA A 93 -16.73 13.29 24.13
C ALA A 93 -17.94 12.71 24.89
N LYS A 94 -18.11 11.38 24.87
CA LYS A 94 -19.15 10.70 25.66
C LYS A 94 -19.00 10.95 27.16
N GLY A 95 -17.77 10.97 27.68
CA GLY A 95 -17.48 11.29 29.07
C GLY A 95 -17.98 12.67 29.48
N ILE A 96 -17.70 13.69 28.66
CA ILE A 96 -18.18 15.07 28.88
C ILE A 96 -19.70 15.15 28.84
N VAL A 97 -20.34 14.53 27.84
CA VAL A 97 -21.82 14.48 27.74
C VAL A 97 -22.42 13.86 29.00
N LYS A 98 -21.89 12.72 29.45
CA LYS A 98 -22.39 11.98 30.62
C LYS A 98 -22.34 12.81 31.91
N ILE A 99 -21.22 13.48 32.20
CA ILE A 99 -21.11 14.32 33.40
C ILE A 99 -21.97 15.59 33.28
N ALA A 100 -22.08 16.16 32.07
CA ALA A 100 -22.88 17.34 31.82
C ALA A 100 -24.38 17.06 31.98
N GLU A 101 -24.88 15.95 31.45
CA GLU A 101 -26.27 15.49 31.62
C GLU A 101 -26.61 15.26 33.09
N SER A 102 -25.76 14.53 33.81
CA SER A 102 -25.94 14.25 35.24
C SER A 102 -25.96 15.54 36.07
N GLY A 103 -24.97 16.41 35.87
CA GLY A 103 -24.89 17.71 36.56
C GLY A 103 -26.06 18.62 36.22
N ARG A 104 -26.49 18.65 34.95
CA ARG A 104 -27.63 19.47 34.51
C ARG A 104 -28.91 19.02 35.20
N ASN A 105 -29.16 17.71 35.26
CA ASN A 105 -30.33 17.15 35.94
C ASN A 105 -30.32 17.47 37.45
N ALA A 106 -29.16 17.35 38.11
CA ALA A 106 -29.02 17.69 39.53
C ALA A 106 -29.27 19.18 39.81
N ILE A 107 -28.70 20.08 38.99
CA ILE A 107 -28.89 21.54 39.12
C ILE A 107 -30.34 21.95 38.84
N LEU A 108 -30.98 21.34 37.85
CA LEU A 108 -32.38 21.65 37.50
C LEU A 108 -33.39 21.21 38.56
N GLN A 109 -33.05 20.26 39.42
CA GLN A 109 -33.88 19.85 40.56
C GLN A 109 -33.84 20.85 41.73
N GLN A 110 -32.79 21.67 41.83
CA GLN A 110 -32.68 22.67 42.90
C GLN A 110 -33.54 23.90 42.59
N SER A 111 -34.29 24.39 43.57
CA SER A 111 -35.08 25.62 43.49
C SER A 111 -34.39 26.78 44.23
N ASN A 112 -34.62 28.01 43.80
CA ASN A 112 -34.12 29.24 44.44
C ASN A 112 -32.59 29.33 44.64
N MET A 113 -31.80 28.63 43.82
CA MET A 113 -30.33 28.67 43.88
C MET A 113 -29.75 29.78 42.98
N PRO A 114 -28.66 30.46 43.41
CA PRO A 114 -28.02 31.50 42.62
C PRO A 114 -27.37 30.93 41.34
N LEU A 115 -27.41 31.71 40.25
CA LEU A 115 -26.76 31.38 38.96
C LEU A 115 -27.18 30.04 38.32
N ARG A 116 -28.26 29.42 38.79
CA ARG A 116 -28.74 28.10 38.33
C ARG A 116 -28.92 28.03 36.81
N ALA A 117 -29.59 29.03 36.23
CA ALA A 117 -29.84 29.09 34.79
C ALA A 117 -28.55 29.22 33.96
N LEU A 118 -27.54 29.93 34.50
CA LEU A 118 -26.24 30.10 33.84
C LEU A 118 -25.49 28.77 33.73
N TYR A 119 -25.39 28.04 34.86
CA TYR A 119 -24.75 26.72 34.86
C TYR A 119 -25.54 25.69 34.03
N ALA A 120 -26.87 25.75 34.03
CA ALA A 120 -27.68 24.90 33.16
C ALA A 120 -27.37 25.13 31.67
N MET A 121 -27.22 26.39 31.23
CA MET A 121 -26.83 26.71 29.85
C MET A 121 -25.41 26.23 29.50
N VAL A 122 -24.47 26.34 30.43
CA VAL A 122 -23.09 25.83 30.24
C VAL A 122 -23.09 24.31 30.05
N LEU A 123 -23.82 23.58 30.89
CA LEU A 123 -23.90 22.13 30.79
C LEU A 123 -24.63 21.69 29.51
N GLU A 124 -25.69 22.39 29.12
CA GLU A 124 -26.39 22.14 27.85
C GLU A 124 -25.48 22.40 26.64
N HIS A 125 -24.57 23.37 26.72
CA HIS A 125 -23.55 23.60 25.70
C HIS A 125 -22.54 22.45 25.63
N ASP A 126 -22.02 21.97 26.76
CA ASP A 126 -21.11 20.81 26.79
C ASP A 126 -21.75 19.56 26.18
N ILE A 127 -23.04 19.31 26.44
CA ILE A 127 -23.81 18.22 25.82
C ILE A 127 -23.82 18.38 24.28
N LYS A 128 -24.18 19.57 23.78
CA LYS A 128 -24.23 19.84 22.33
C LYS A 128 -22.86 19.66 21.66
N VAL A 129 -21.80 20.18 22.28
CA VAL A 129 -20.44 20.07 21.75
C VAL A 129 -19.96 18.62 21.76
N GLY A 130 -20.21 17.86 22.83
CA GLY A 130 -19.85 16.45 22.91
C GLY A 130 -20.60 15.57 21.90
N ASN A 131 -21.89 15.83 21.68
CA ASN A 131 -22.68 15.13 20.65
C ASN A 131 -22.17 15.43 19.23
N SER A 132 -21.95 16.71 18.91
CA SER A 132 -21.37 17.12 17.61
C SER A 132 -19.97 16.52 17.40
N ALA A 133 -19.17 16.42 18.47
CA ALA A 133 -17.87 15.77 18.43
C ALA A 133 -17.94 14.28 18.12
N THR A 134 -18.95 13.58 18.64
CA THR A 134 -19.17 12.16 18.37
C THR A 134 -19.65 11.92 16.93
N GLU A 135 -20.59 12.74 16.44
CA GLU A 135 -21.09 12.66 15.05
C GLU A 135 -19.97 12.86 14.02
N THR A 136 -19.14 13.86 14.26
CA THR A 136 -17.93 14.15 13.49
C THR A 136 -17.00 12.95 13.39
N VAL A 137 -16.68 12.28 14.51
CA VAL A 137 -15.81 11.10 14.50
C VAL A 137 -16.43 9.98 13.65
N GLY A 138 -17.77 9.83 13.71
CA GLY A 138 -18.50 8.91 12.84
C GLY A 138 -18.32 9.21 11.34
N LEU A 139 -18.37 10.48 10.95
CA LEU A 139 -18.15 10.91 9.55
C LEU A 139 -16.72 10.61 9.08
N LEU A 140 -15.72 10.91 9.91
CA LEU A 140 -14.30 10.63 9.62
C LEU A 140 -14.05 9.13 9.44
N GLN A 141 -14.68 8.30 10.29
CA GLN A 141 -14.53 6.85 10.25
C GLN A 141 -15.23 6.21 9.03
N GLN A 142 -16.38 6.72 8.61
CA GLN A 142 -17.18 6.09 7.55
C GLN A 142 -16.94 6.66 6.14
N LYS A 143 -16.74 7.97 5.99
CA LYS A 143 -16.86 8.61 4.67
C LYS A 143 -15.60 9.29 4.18
N GLU A 144 -14.81 9.90 5.06
CA GLU A 144 -13.77 10.83 4.60
C GLU A 144 -12.34 10.27 4.66
N PHE A 145 -12.05 9.40 5.63
CA PHE A 145 -10.67 8.94 5.86
C PHE A 145 -10.52 7.42 5.84
N TYR A 146 -11.10 6.74 6.84
CA TYR A 146 -10.70 5.37 7.17
C TYR A 146 -11.14 4.39 6.08
N GLN A 147 -12.40 4.48 5.64
CA GLN A 147 -12.94 3.58 4.60
C GLN A 147 -12.22 3.74 3.25
N PRO A 148 -12.05 4.96 2.67
CA PRO A 148 -11.33 5.12 1.40
C PRO A 148 -9.90 4.57 1.43
N LEU A 149 -9.13 4.90 2.47
CA LEU A 149 -7.73 4.49 2.58
C LEU A 149 -7.61 2.96 2.84
N SER A 150 -8.49 2.41 3.68
CA SER A 150 -8.56 0.96 3.93
C SER A 150 -8.92 0.18 2.66
N ALA A 151 -9.93 0.65 1.92
CA ALA A 151 -10.34 0.06 0.64
C ALA A 151 -9.19 0.08 -0.38
N LYS A 152 -8.50 1.22 -0.53
CA LYS A 152 -7.37 1.36 -1.45
C LYS A 152 -6.21 0.43 -1.09
N LYS A 153 -5.88 0.34 0.21
CA LYS A 153 -4.85 -0.59 0.70
C LYS A 153 -5.21 -2.06 0.45
N ASN A 154 -6.48 -2.43 0.59
CA ASN A 154 -6.93 -3.79 0.27
C ASN A 154 -6.90 -4.09 -1.23
N GLU A 155 -7.23 -3.10 -2.08
CA GLU A 155 -7.08 -3.21 -3.54
C GLU A 155 -5.63 -3.46 -3.95
N ILE A 156 -4.69 -2.67 -3.43
CA ILE A 156 -3.26 -2.81 -3.71
C ILE A 156 -2.74 -4.19 -3.25
N GLU A 157 -3.13 -4.64 -2.05
CA GLU A 157 -2.75 -5.95 -1.53
C GLU A 157 -3.27 -7.10 -2.41
N LYS A 158 -4.51 -6.99 -2.90
CA LYS A 158 -5.11 -7.98 -3.80
C LYS A 158 -4.33 -8.07 -5.12
N TRP A 159 -4.11 -6.94 -5.78
CA TRP A 159 -3.37 -6.91 -7.05
C TRP A 159 -1.90 -7.33 -6.88
N ARG A 160 -1.25 -6.99 -5.77
CA ARG A 160 0.11 -7.47 -5.48
C ARG A 160 0.19 -9.00 -5.47
N LYS A 161 -0.77 -9.68 -4.83
CA LYS A 161 -0.82 -11.15 -4.79
C LYS A 161 -1.04 -11.73 -6.18
N GLU A 162 -2.01 -11.19 -6.92
CA GLU A 162 -2.30 -11.59 -8.29
C GLU A 162 -1.07 -11.44 -9.21
N PHE A 163 -0.35 -10.31 -9.14
CA PHE A 163 0.87 -10.11 -9.92
C PHE A 163 2.02 -11.04 -9.51
N LYS A 164 2.15 -11.35 -8.21
CA LYS A 164 3.13 -12.32 -7.74
C LYS A 164 2.85 -13.72 -8.33
N ASP A 165 1.60 -14.13 -8.35
CA ASP A 165 1.19 -15.42 -8.89
C ASP A 165 1.39 -15.47 -10.42
N GLN A 166 1.01 -14.40 -11.13
CA GLN A 166 1.27 -14.26 -12.57
C GLN A 166 2.77 -14.33 -12.89
N TRP A 167 3.60 -13.60 -12.15
CA TRP A 167 5.06 -13.61 -12.34
C TRP A 167 5.66 -15.00 -12.10
N THR A 168 5.24 -15.68 -11.03
CA THR A 168 5.70 -17.03 -10.69
C THR A 168 5.31 -18.04 -11.79
N LYS A 169 4.08 -17.93 -12.30
CA LYS A 169 3.58 -18.80 -13.37
C LYS A 169 4.34 -18.60 -14.68
N GLU A 170 4.62 -17.36 -15.06
CA GLU A 170 5.37 -17.07 -16.29
C GLU A 170 6.84 -17.45 -16.19
N GLN A 171 7.47 -17.23 -15.03
CA GLN A 171 8.82 -17.76 -14.78
C GLN A 171 8.87 -19.29 -14.92
N LYS A 172 7.85 -20.00 -14.42
CA LYS A 172 7.74 -21.45 -14.56
C LYS A 172 7.65 -21.87 -16.03
N ARG A 173 6.80 -21.21 -16.82
CA ARG A 173 6.66 -21.47 -18.28
C ARG A 173 7.97 -21.24 -19.04
N MET A 174 8.69 -20.17 -18.72
CA MET A 174 10.01 -19.92 -19.31
C MET A 174 11.01 -21.03 -18.97
N ASN A 175 11.05 -21.47 -17.70
CA ASN A 175 11.92 -22.54 -17.25
C ASN A 175 11.61 -23.89 -17.90
N GLU A 176 10.32 -24.20 -18.13
CA GLU A 176 9.88 -25.39 -18.85
C GLU A 176 10.40 -25.39 -20.30
N SER A 177 10.27 -24.28 -21.04
CA SER A 177 10.81 -24.17 -22.41
C SER A 177 12.34 -24.25 -22.45
N LEU A 178 13.04 -23.65 -21.49
CA LEU A 178 14.49 -23.79 -21.37
C LEU A 178 14.92 -25.24 -21.09
N SER A 179 14.15 -25.98 -20.29
CA SER A 179 14.38 -27.41 -20.03
C SER A 179 14.22 -28.24 -21.31
N SER A 180 13.14 -28.01 -22.05
CA SER A 180 12.88 -28.67 -23.34
C SER A 180 13.97 -28.36 -24.38
N LEU A 181 14.47 -27.12 -24.42
CA LEU A 181 15.59 -26.72 -25.26
C LEU A 181 16.89 -27.45 -24.91
N ARG A 182 17.19 -27.59 -23.60
CA ARG A 182 18.37 -28.36 -23.15
C ARG A 182 18.27 -29.82 -23.56
N LYS A 183 17.09 -30.41 -23.38
CA LYS A 183 16.83 -31.82 -23.73
C LYS A 183 16.97 -32.07 -25.24
N SER A 184 16.34 -31.24 -26.07
CA SER A 184 16.43 -31.38 -27.54
C SER A 184 17.86 -31.16 -28.05
N ARG A 185 18.61 -30.21 -27.47
CA ARG A 185 20.04 -30.01 -27.79
C ARG A 185 20.87 -31.27 -27.51
N LEU A 186 20.67 -31.89 -26.35
CA LEU A 186 21.39 -33.12 -25.98
C LEU A 186 21.02 -34.28 -26.90
N GLN A 187 19.73 -34.42 -27.22
CA GLN A 187 19.25 -35.45 -28.15
C GLN A 187 19.83 -35.27 -29.55
N TYR A 188 19.87 -34.04 -30.07
CA TYR A 188 20.48 -33.74 -31.36
C TYR A 188 21.97 -34.10 -31.38
N ALA A 189 22.73 -33.70 -30.35
CA ALA A 189 24.15 -34.06 -30.22
C ALA A 189 24.36 -35.58 -30.20
N GLN A 190 23.55 -36.30 -29.42
CA GLN A 190 23.60 -37.77 -29.36
C GLN A 190 23.33 -38.39 -30.74
N ARG A 191 22.35 -37.89 -31.49
CA ARG A 191 22.04 -38.42 -32.83
C ARG A 191 23.13 -38.12 -33.85
N CYS A 192 23.82 -36.99 -33.72
CA CYS A 192 24.99 -36.69 -34.55
C CYS A 192 26.11 -37.70 -34.29
N GLU A 193 26.40 -38.03 -33.02
CA GLU A 193 27.40 -39.05 -32.68
C GLU A 193 27.01 -40.45 -33.20
N GLU A 194 25.73 -40.82 -33.13
CA GLU A 194 25.21 -42.09 -33.65
C GLU A 194 25.33 -42.16 -35.19
N LEU A 195 25.07 -41.05 -35.88
CA LEU A 195 25.26 -40.94 -37.33
C LEU A 195 26.74 -41.09 -37.72
N GLU A 196 27.65 -40.42 -37.03
CA GLU A 196 29.09 -40.54 -37.31
C GLU A 196 29.59 -41.98 -37.08
N LYS A 197 29.12 -42.65 -36.02
CA LYS A 197 29.38 -44.07 -35.80
C LYS A 197 28.82 -44.95 -36.93
N ALA A 198 27.61 -44.67 -37.41
CA ALA A 198 27.00 -45.41 -38.52
C ALA A 198 27.76 -45.21 -39.85
N LYS A 199 28.19 -43.98 -40.15
CA LYS A 199 29.03 -43.66 -41.32
C LYS A 199 30.36 -44.41 -41.26
N TYR A 200 31.05 -44.38 -40.12
CA TYR A 200 32.31 -45.11 -39.94
C TYR A 200 32.14 -46.62 -40.16
N LEU A 201 31.09 -47.22 -39.61
CA LEU A 201 30.79 -48.65 -39.81
C LEU A 201 30.41 -48.98 -41.25
N SER A 202 29.76 -48.06 -41.97
CA SER A 202 29.44 -48.22 -43.39
C SER A 202 30.72 -48.17 -44.24
N ALA A 203 31.59 -47.19 -44.00
CA ALA A 203 32.87 -47.05 -44.71
C ALA A 203 33.77 -48.28 -44.50
N LYS A 204 33.91 -48.75 -43.26
CA LYS A 204 34.67 -49.97 -42.95
C LYS A 204 34.12 -51.20 -43.68
N ALA A 205 32.80 -51.34 -43.80
CA ALA A 205 32.18 -52.44 -44.52
C ALA A 205 32.39 -52.35 -46.04
N GLU A 206 32.54 -51.14 -46.57
CA GLU A 206 32.87 -50.90 -47.99
C GLU A 206 34.32 -51.30 -48.30
N ASP A 207 35.27 -50.99 -47.41
CA ASP A 207 36.66 -51.46 -47.50
C ASP A 207 36.78 -52.99 -47.38
N GLU A 208 36.02 -53.60 -46.46
CA GLU A 208 35.94 -55.06 -46.32
C GLU A 208 35.29 -55.72 -47.54
N TYR A 209 34.29 -55.08 -48.17
CA TYR A 209 33.67 -55.54 -49.42
C TYR A 209 34.66 -55.57 -50.58
N GLN A 210 35.47 -54.51 -50.73
CA GLN A 210 36.52 -54.45 -51.76
C GLN A 210 37.55 -55.59 -51.61
N SER A 211 37.81 -56.03 -50.37
CA SER A 211 38.71 -57.16 -50.08
C SER A 211 38.04 -58.54 -50.19
N ALA A 212 36.76 -58.68 -49.87
CA ALA A 212 36.03 -59.96 -49.84
C ALA A 212 35.22 -60.28 -51.12
N ALA A 213 35.05 -59.32 -52.02
CA ALA A 213 34.30 -59.47 -53.27
C ALA A 213 34.87 -60.54 -54.23
N VAL A 214 36.13 -60.95 -54.05
CA VAL A 214 36.81 -61.97 -54.86
C VAL A 214 36.31 -63.40 -54.57
N VAL A 215 35.76 -63.67 -53.37
CA VAL A 215 35.44 -65.04 -52.91
C VAL A 215 33.94 -65.33 -52.84
N ASN A 216 33.09 -64.37 -52.49
CA ASN A 216 31.63 -64.57 -52.49
C ASN A 216 30.83 -63.25 -52.65
N PRO A 217 30.57 -62.79 -53.89
CA PRO A 217 30.05 -61.44 -54.15
C PRO A 217 28.59 -61.20 -53.71
N SER A 218 27.75 -62.25 -53.61
CA SER A 218 26.32 -62.09 -53.35
C SER A 218 25.98 -61.80 -51.87
N SER A 219 26.74 -62.35 -50.93
CA SER A 219 26.53 -62.15 -49.49
C SER A 219 27.12 -60.83 -49.00
N ALA A 220 28.29 -60.46 -49.53
CA ALA A 220 28.98 -59.21 -49.21
C ALA A 220 28.17 -57.98 -49.68
N SER A 221 27.48 -58.06 -50.83
CA SER A 221 26.62 -56.99 -51.36
C SER A 221 25.38 -56.75 -50.48
N LYS A 222 24.74 -57.82 -49.95
CA LYS A 222 23.60 -57.70 -49.03
C LYS A 222 23.99 -57.02 -47.71
N GLN A 223 25.20 -57.26 -47.22
CA GLN A 223 25.70 -56.66 -45.97
C GLN A 223 25.98 -55.17 -46.14
N LEU A 224 26.60 -54.77 -47.27
CA LEU A 224 26.82 -53.37 -47.63
C LEU A 224 25.49 -52.59 -47.72
N GLU A 225 24.49 -53.14 -48.43
CA GLU A 225 23.18 -52.50 -48.59
C GLU A 225 22.43 -52.34 -47.25
N LYS A 226 22.54 -53.32 -46.34
CA LYS A 226 21.98 -53.21 -44.99
C LYS A 226 22.63 -52.07 -44.18
N ARG A 227 23.94 -51.85 -44.35
CA ARG A 227 24.67 -50.76 -43.67
C ARG A 227 24.35 -49.40 -44.27
N ARG A 228 24.19 -49.31 -45.59
CA ARG A 228 23.70 -48.10 -46.29
C ARG A 228 22.36 -47.64 -45.73
N ARG A 229 21.38 -48.55 -45.65
CA ARG A 229 20.05 -48.24 -45.05
C ARG A 229 20.13 -47.81 -43.59
N SER A 230 21.01 -48.44 -42.80
CA SER A 230 21.22 -48.05 -41.39
C SER A 230 21.81 -46.64 -41.26
N CYS A 231 22.68 -46.23 -42.18
CA CYS A 231 23.21 -44.87 -42.23
C CYS A 231 22.13 -43.86 -42.64
N GLU A 232 21.29 -44.19 -43.63
CA GLU A 232 20.14 -43.36 -44.04
C GLU A 232 19.11 -43.18 -42.90
N GLU A 233 18.82 -44.24 -42.15
CA GLU A 233 17.93 -44.16 -40.97
C GLU A 233 18.53 -43.27 -39.87
N ALA A 234 19.83 -43.39 -39.59
CA ALA A 234 20.52 -42.52 -38.64
C ALA A 234 20.50 -41.05 -39.11
N GLN A 235 20.68 -40.81 -40.41
CA GLN A 235 20.61 -39.48 -41.02
C GLN A 235 19.21 -38.86 -40.89
N ALA A 236 18.16 -39.66 -41.12
CA ALA A 236 16.77 -39.23 -40.94
C ALA A 236 16.49 -38.83 -39.48
N LYS A 237 17.00 -39.59 -38.50
CA LYS A 237 16.87 -39.27 -37.06
C LYS A 237 17.61 -37.99 -36.66
N VAL A 238 18.75 -37.69 -37.29
CA VAL A 238 19.44 -36.40 -37.10
C VAL A 238 18.57 -35.26 -37.60
N GLN A 239 18.01 -35.36 -38.81
CA GLN A 239 17.13 -34.33 -39.37
C GLN A 239 15.87 -34.10 -38.51
N GLU A 240 15.26 -35.16 -38.00
CA GLU A 240 14.10 -35.07 -37.10
C GLU A 240 14.45 -34.33 -35.80
N THR A 241 15.56 -34.71 -35.15
CA THR A 241 15.98 -34.07 -33.89
C THR A 241 16.51 -32.65 -34.09
N GLU A 242 17.08 -32.34 -35.26
CA GLU A 242 17.45 -30.98 -35.65
C GLU A 242 16.22 -30.09 -35.78
N ALA A 243 15.17 -30.57 -36.46
CA ALA A 243 13.91 -29.86 -36.59
C ALA A 243 13.26 -29.60 -35.21
N LEU A 244 13.26 -30.61 -34.32
CA LEU A 244 12.79 -30.46 -32.94
C LEU A 244 13.61 -29.43 -32.17
N TYR A 245 14.94 -29.47 -32.27
CA TYR A 245 15.83 -28.51 -31.60
C TYR A 245 15.56 -27.08 -32.08
N LYS A 246 15.44 -26.86 -33.39
CA LYS A 246 15.06 -25.56 -33.99
C LYS A 246 13.71 -25.07 -33.48
N MET A 247 12.72 -25.96 -33.38
CA MET A 247 11.41 -25.63 -32.80
C MET A 247 11.52 -25.21 -31.32
N CYS A 248 12.31 -25.92 -30.51
CA CYS A 248 12.55 -25.56 -29.12
C CYS A 248 13.28 -24.21 -28.96
N ILE A 249 14.18 -23.85 -29.89
CA ILE A 249 14.81 -22.52 -29.91
C ILE A 249 13.75 -21.43 -30.11
N ASN A 250 12.86 -21.64 -31.09
CA ASN A 250 11.78 -20.69 -31.38
C ASN A 250 10.81 -20.55 -30.20
N ASP A 251 10.41 -21.66 -29.56
CA ASP A 251 9.55 -21.62 -28.37
C ASP A 251 10.23 -20.89 -27.19
N ALA A 252 11.50 -21.17 -26.90
CA ALA A 252 12.24 -20.47 -25.85
C ALA A 252 12.37 -18.95 -26.13
N ASN A 253 12.60 -18.57 -27.39
CA ASN A 253 12.62 -17.17 -27.79
C ASN A 253 11.25 -16.50 -27.66
N PHE A 254 10.18 -17.18 -28.04
CA PHE A 254 8.81 -16.71 -27.85
C PHE A 254 8.49 -16.53 -26.37
N ARG A 255 8.78 -17.51 -25.52
CA ARG A 255 8.57 -17.42 -24.06
C ARG A 255 9.34 -16.27 -23.43
N ARG A 256 10.57 -16.02 -23.87
CA ARG A 256 11.35 -14.87 -23.42
C ARG A 256 10.63 -13.54 -23.73
N GLN A 257 10.10 -13.37 -24.94
CA GLN A 257 9.35 -12.16 -25.29
C GLN A 257 8.07 -12.00 -24.47
N GLU A 258 7.33 -13.09 -24.23
CA GLU A 258 6.13 -13.06 -23.38
C GLU A 258 6.46 -12.71 -21.92
N LEU A 259 7.57 -13.24 -21.39
CA LEU A 259 8.05 -12.91 -20.05
C LEU A 259 8.36 -11.42 -19.90
N GLU A 260 9.02 -10.81 -20.90
CA GLU A 260 9.30 -9.37 -20.92
C GLU A 260 8.04 -8.52 -21.01
N LYS A 261 7.04 -8.94 -21.80
CA LYS A 261 5.73 -8.25 -21.86
C LYS A 261 5.01 -8.29 -20.52
N VAL A 262 4.98 -9.46 -19.87
CA VAL A 262 4.36 -9.63 -18.55
C VAL A 262 5.08 -8.79 -17.50
N ARG A 263 6.42 -8.78 -17.55
CA ARG A 263 7.27 -7.97 -16.70
C ARG A 263 6.95 -6.48 -16.79
N ALA A 264 6.94 -5.91 -18.00
CA ALA A 264 6.59 -4.53 -18.22
C ALA A 264 5.18 -4.19 -17.72
N ARG A 265 4.22 -5.08 -17.99
CA ARG A 265 2.83 -4.92 -17.53
C ARG A 265 2.73 -4.87 -16.01
N ILE A 266 3.37 -5.78 -15.30
CA ILE A 266 3.32 -5.86 -13.83
C ILE A 266 3.92 -4.60 -13.21
N VAL A 267 5.12 -4.21 -13.64
CA VAL A 267 5.82 -3.02 -13.11
C VAL A 267 4.97 -1.76 -13.28
N SER A 268 4.48 -1.51 -14.50
CA SER A 268 3.61 -0.36 -14.78
C SER A 268 2.34 -0.37 -13.92
N HIS A 269 1.70 -1.52 -13.72
CA HIS A 269 0.48 -1.59 -12.91
C HIS A 269 0.75 -1.35 -11.43
N ILE A 270 1.82 -1.92 -10.87
CA ILE A 270 2.21 -1.65 -9.49
C ILE A 270 2.46 -0.16 -9.30
N ARG A 271 3.21 0.49 -10.21
CA ARG A 271 3.45 1.93 -10.15
C ARG A 271 2.17 2.75 -10.13
N LYS A 272 1.22 2.45 -11.04
CA LYS A 272 -0.09 3.13 -11.09
C LYS A 272 -0.89 2.93 -9.81
N LEU A 273 -0.89 1.71 -9.26
CA LEU A 273 -1.59 1.39 -8.02
C LEU A 273 -1.02 2.16 -6.83
N ILE A 274 0.30 2.24 -6.73
CA ILE A 274 0.98 3.00 -5.68
C ILE A 274 0.69 4.49 -5.84
N TYR A 275 0.79 5.03 -7.05
CA TYR A 275 0.47 6.44 -7.31
C TYR A 275 -0.96 6.78 -6.88
N GLN A 276 -1.94 5.97 -7.26
CA GLN A 276 -3.34 6.15 -6.81
C GLN A 276 -3.47 6.01 -5.29
N GLY A 277 -2.67 5.13 -4.67
CA GLY A 277 -2.59 5.01 -3.22
C GLY A 277 -2.08 6.28 -2.56
N ASP A 278 -1.04 6.88 -3.11
CA ASP A 278 -0.43 8.12 -2.63
C ASP A 278 -1.36 9.32 -2.84
N GLU A 279 -2.13 9.35 -3.92
CA GLU A 279 -3.19 10.35 -4.13
C GLU A 279 -4.25 10.27 -3.03
N VAL A 280 -4.74 9.06 -2.71
CA VAL A 280 -5.67 8.86 -1.59
C VAL A 280 -5.03 9.28 -0.27
N LEU A 281 -3.76 8.90 -0.03
CA LEU A 281 -3.03 9.28 1.18
C LEU A 281 -2.82 10.79 1.31
N THR A 282 -2.62 11.49 0.20
CA THR A 282 -2.42 12.95 0.14
C THR A 282 -3.74 13.69 0.27
N TRP A 283 -4.79 13.23 -0.40
CA TRP A 283 -6.15 13.77 -0.26
C TRP A 283 -6.65 13.63 1.16
N VAL A 284 -6.16 12.65 1.88
CA VAL A 284 -6.41 12.44 3.30
C VAL A 284 -5.58 13.37 4.21
N ARG A 285 -4.43 13.88 3.74
CA ARG A 285 -3.55 14.81 4.49
C ARG A 285 -3.98 16.29 4.37
N VAL A 286 -4.50 16.69 3.21
CA VAL A 286 -4.59 18.11 2.79
C VAL A 286 -5.88 18.86 3.23
N PRO A 287 -7.08 18.26 3.33
CA PRO A 287 -8.27 18.97 3.78
C PRO A 287 -8.42 19.07 5.31
N GLU A 288 -7.77 18.19 6.08
CA GLU A 288 -8.21 17.91 7.45
C GLU A 288 -7.37 18.58 8.56
N THR A 289 -6.09 18.87 8.32
CA THR A 289 -5.21 19.35 9.40
C THR A 289 -5.46 20.81 9.80
N ASP A 290 -5.83 21.69 8.86
CA ASP A 290 -5.99 23.12 9.14
C ASP A 290 -7.40 23.52 9.63
N VAL A 291 -8.46 22.86 9.17
CA VAL A 291 -9.84 23.25 9.53
C VAL A 291 -10.43 22.38 10.64
N PHE A 292 -9.97 21.12 10.76
CA PHE A 292 -10.63 20.13 11.61
C PHE A 292 -9.78 19.71 12.81
N TRP A 293 -8.47 19.50 12.61
CA TRP A 293 -7.55 19.09 13.69
C TRP A 293 -7.00 20.28 14.50
N HIS A 294 -6.79 21.46 13.90
CA HIS A 294 -6.22 22.64 14.57
C HIS A 294 -7.16 23.35 15.57
N PRO A 295 -8.49 23.49 15.33
CA PRO A 295 -9.35 24.17 16.29
C PRO A 295 -9.53 23.41 17.60
N ARG A 296 -9.38 22.07 17.64
CA ARG A 296 -9.59 21.28 18.87
C ARG A 296 -8.37 21.16 19.79
N ILE A 297 -7.15 21.24 19.25
CA ILE A 297 -5.96 21.45 20.10
C ILE A 297 -5.99 22.88 20.67
N SER A 298 -6.52 23.85 19.92
CA SER A 298 -6.84 25.19 20.42
C SER A 298 -8.04 25.22 21.38
N SER A 299 -9.00 24.29 21.28
CA SER A 299 -10.10 24.12 22.25
C SER A 299 -9.64 23.63 23.63
N ARG A 300 -8.40 23.17 23.80
CA ARG A 300 -7.80 23.07 25.14
C ARG A 300 -7.64 24.43 25.83
N CYS A 301 -7.73 25.55 25.08
CA CYS A 301 -7.88 26.90 25.61
C CYS A 301 -9.35 27.33 25.83
N ASN A 302 -10.32 26.41 25.86
CA ASN A 302 -11.72 26.77 26.14
C ASN A 302 -11.94 27.39 27.53
N ILE A 303 -11.00 27.29 28.48
CA ILE A 303 -11.07 28.08 29.72
C ILE A 303 -11.14 29.59 29.41
N ALA A 304 -10.45 30.08 28.37
CA ALA A 304 -10.47 31.50 27.99
C ALA A 304 -11.77 31.91 27.25
N ARG A 305 -12.39 30.98 26.51
CA ARG A 305 -13.68 31.22 25.83
C ARG A 305 -14.87 31.06 26.77
N TYR A 306 -14.80 30.13 27.72
CA TYR A 306 -15.72 30.04 28.86
C TYR A 306 -15.67 31.33 29.69
N SER A 307 -14.47 31.84 29.98
CA SER A 307 -14.29 33.15 30.61
C SER A 307 -14.94 34.27 29.79
N SER A 308 -14.74 34.34 28.48
CA SER A 308 -15.31 35.40 27.63
C SER A 308 -16.83 35.31 27.50
N SER A 309 -17.40 34.12 27.34
CA SER A 309 -18.86 33.91 27.29
C SER A 309 -19.53 34.12 28.65
N LEU A 310 -18.91 33.66 29.75
CA LEU A 310 -19.36 33.94 31.12
C LEU A 310 -19.27 35.43 31.43
N GLN A 311 -18.18 36.11 31.04
CA GLN A 311 -18.04 37.55 31.20
C GLN A 311 -19.07 38.33 30.38
N ASN A 312 -19.36 37.92 29.15
CA ASN A 312 -20.41 38.54 28.33
C ASN A 312 -21.82 38.31 28.90
N LEU A 313 -22.09 37.14 29.48
CA LEU A 313 -23.35 36.86 30.17
C LEU A 313 -23.47 37.62 31.50
N LEU A 314 -22.41 37.68 32.31
CA LEU A 314 -22.34 38.50 33.52
C LEU A 314 -22.51 39.99 33.21
N LYS A 315 -21.92 40.49 32.11
CA LYS A 315 -22.06 41.86 31.64
C LYS A 315 -23.51 42.16 31.19
N LYS A 316 -24.17 41.23 30.50
CA LYS A 316 -25.59 41.33 30.13
C LYS A 316 -26.52 41.33 31.36
N MET A 317 -26.23 40.54 32.39
CA MET A 317 -27.03 40.51 33.62
C MET A 317 -26.79 41.73 34.52
N SER A 318 -25.58 42.28 34.57
CA SER A 318 -25.28 43.54 35.28
C SER A 318 -26.00 44.75 34.67
N LEU A 319 -26.23 44.74 33.35
CA LEU A 319 -27.02 45.75 32.64
C LEU A 319 -28.53 45.65 32.93
N GLN A 320 -29.04 44.48 33.32
CA GLN A 320 -30.46 44.31 33.67
C GLN A 320 -30.78 44.76 35.11
N HIS A 321 -29.80 44.79 36.01
CA HIS A 321 -29.98 45.27 37.40
C HIS A 321 -29.73 46.77 37.61
N THR A 322 -29.27 47.50 36.58
CA THR A 322 -28.97 48.94 36.67
C THR A 322 -30.01 49.84 35.99
N GLY A 323 -31.07 49.27 35.40
CA GLY A 323 -32.16 50.01 34.76
C GLY A 323 -33.48 49.91 35.54
N GLY A 324 -33.64 50.68 36.61
CA GLY A 324 -34.89 50.66 37.38
C GLY A 324 -34.95 51.68 38.53
N SER A 325 -34.89 52.98 38.23
CA SER A 325 -35.39 54.01 39.12
C SER A 325 -35.94 55.17 38.31
N LYS A 326 -37.27 55.27 38.24
CA LYS A 326 -37.98 56.54 38.04
C LYS A 326 -39.20 56.56 38.96
N GLU A 327 -39.30 57.69 39.64
CA GLU A 327 -40.21 58.06 40.73
C GLU A 327 -41.68 58.11 40.28
N ALA A 328 -42.59 57.85 41.23
CA ALA A 328 -43.89 58.53 41.28
C ALA A 328 -44.48 58.45 42.71
N SER A 329 -44.50 59.62 43.34
CA SER A 329 -45.36 60.18 44.41
C SER A 329 -46.53 59.37 45.04
N THR A 330 -46.59 59.51 46.38
CA THR A 330 -47.64 59.24 47.41
C THR A 330 -48.95 60.08 47.24
N PRO A 331 -50.00 60.06 48.13
CA PRO A 331 -50.15 59.52 49.52
C PRO A 331 -51.49 58.80 49.85
N GLU A 332 -51.60 58.02 50.94
CA GLU A 332 -52.36 58.25 52.22
C GLU A 332 -52.69 56.83 52.77
N ASP A 333 -52.91 56.47 54.04
CA ASP A 333 -52.91 57.09 55.37
C ASP A 333 -52.87 55.95 56.45
N THR A 334 -52.54 56.36 57.67
CA THR A 334 -52.90 55.82 59.01
C THR A 334 -52.17 54.63 59.68
N SER A 335 -51.57 54.98 60.83
CA SER A 335 -51.44 54.25 62.12
C SER A 335 -50.39 53.12 62.26
N ARG A 336 -49.63 52.94 63.35
CA ARG A 336 -49.45 53.60 64.67
C ARG A 336 -48.38 52.78 65.47
N ARG A 337 -47.53 53.47 66.26
CA ARG A 337 -46.65 53.03 67.39
C ARG A 337 -45.37 52.22 67.06
N GLN A 338 -44.15 52.74 67.27
CA GLN A 338 -43.37 53.01 68.52
C GLN A 338 -42.76 51.76 69.19
N PHE A 339 -41.43 51.57 69.17
CA PHE A 339 -40.45 51.86 70.25
C PHE A 339 -39.07 51.14 70.07
N SER A 340 -38.02 51.94 70.26
CA SER A 340 -36.58 51.74 70.63
C SER A 340 -35.62 50.70 70.01
N PRO A 341 -34.36 51.15 69.71
CA PRO A 341 -33.17 50.33 69.54
C PRO A 341 -32.20 50.43 70.74
N ASN A 342 -31.49 49.34 71.07
CA ASN A 342 -30.22 49.33 71.81
C ASN A 342 -29.49 48.05 71.34
N GLY A 343 -28.28 48.14 70.78
CA GLY A 343 -27.01 48.12 71.53
C GLY A 343 -26.59 46.64 71.74
N GLU A 344 -25.38 46.16 71.50
CA GLU A 344 -24.06 46.79 71.43
C GLU A 344 -23.09 45.91 70.64
N GLN A 345 -22.06 46.58 70.14
CA GLN A 345 -20.88 46.05 69.48
C GLN A 345 -20.06 45.14 70.42
N SER A 346 -19.78 43.91 69.99
CA SER A 346 -18.79 43.04 70.63
C SER A 346 -17.40 43.31 70.06
N ARG A 347 -16.46 43.72 70.94
CA ARG A 347 -15.01 43.70 70.67
C ARG A 347 -14.37 42.55 71.44
N LEU A 348 -13.76 41.65 70.67
CA LEU A 348 -12.43 41.03 70.85
C LEU A 348 -12.01 40.53 72.24
N ASN A 349 -11.68 39.22 72.28
CA ASN A 349 -10.42 38.62 72.77
C ASN A 349 -10.52 37.10 72.49
N LEU A 350 -9.93 36.55 71.42
CA LEU A 350 -8.55 36.09 71.30
C LEU A 350 -7.94 35.55 72.63
N ILE A 351 -7.79 34.22 72.72
CA ILE A 351 -6.58 33.50 73.18
C ILE A 351 -6.85 31.98 73.15
N LYS A 352 -5.98 31.27 72.39
CA LYS A 352 -5.45 29.89 72.54
C LYS A 352 -6.45 28.78 72.90
N THR A 353 -6.56 27.69 72.14
CA THR A 353 -5.49 26.77 71.70
C THR A 353 -6.02 25.88 70.59
#